data_AF-A0A160FMH0-F1
#
_entry.id   AF-A0A160FMH0-F1
#
_cell.length_a   1.000
_cell.length_b   1.000
_cell.length_c   1.000
_cell.angle_alpha   90.00
_cell.angle_beta   90.00
_cell.angle_gamma   90.00
#
_symmetry.space_group_name_H-M   'P 1'
#
loop_
_entity.id
_entity.type
_entity.pdbx_description
1 polymer ?
#
loop_
_entity_poly.entity_id
_entity_poly.type
_entity_poly.pdbx_seq_one_letter_code
_entity_poly.pdbx_strand_id
1 'polypeptide(L)'
;MDKDKAVASEVSKQLFAAFCSVENAIRLVQEQCSDEEFVAFRAEAGKVAGSLYLLLGPLWKAYPDLAPPKPDQATLPSKEGS
;
A
#
# COMPACT_ATOMS: atom_id res chain seq x y z
N MET A 1 22.01 17.35 -0.46
CA MET A 1 22.93 16.22 -0.66
C MET A 1 22.19 15.21 -1.54
N ASP A 2 22.54 15.12 -2.82
CA ASP A 2 21.73 14.35 -3.80
C ASP A 2 21.73 12.84 -3.55
N LYS A 3 22.75 12.33 -2.84
CA LYS A 3 22.85 10.92 -2.45
C LYS A 3 21.72 10.48 -1.53
N ASP A 4 21.34 11.30 -0.55
CA ASP A 4 20.29 10.94 0.42
C ASP A 4 18.92 10.89 -0.26
N LYS A 5 18.67 11.79 -1.22
CA LYS A 5 17.45 11.79 -2.03
C LYS A 5 17.40 10.59 -2.98
N ALA A 6 18.52 10.22 -3.60
CA ALA A 6 18.60 9.04 -4.47
C ALA A 6 18.31 7.75 -3.68
N VAL A 7 18.87 7.60 -2.48
CA VAL A 7 18.57 6.48 -1.58
C VAL A 7 17.11 6.49 -1.17
N ALA A 8 16.56 7.65 -0.77
CA ALA A 8 15.15 7.76 -0.41
C ALA A 8 14.20 7.40 -1.57
N SER A 9 14.56 7.78 -2.80
CA SER A 9 13.81 7.43 -4.01
C SER A 9 13.76 5.93 -4.24
N GLU A 10 14.91 5.25 -4.15
CA GLU A 10 14.98 3.80 -4.35
C GLU A 10 14.26 3.03 -3.23
N VAL A 11 14.43 3.44 -1.97
CA VAL A 11 13.71 2.85 -0.84
C VAL A 11 12.20 3.05 -0.99
N SER A 12 11.76 4.26 -1.34
CA SER A 12 10.34 4.55 -1.56
C SER A 12 9.75 3.69 -2.68
N LYS A 13 10.48 3.55 -3.80
CA LYS A 13 10.08 2.70 -4.92
C LYS A 13 9.91 1.23 -4.51
N GLN A 14 10.88 0.67 -3.77
CA GLN A 14 10.82 -0.73 -3.35
C GLN A 14 9.68 -0.99 -2.34
N LEU A 15 9.54 -0.13 -1.33
CA LEU A 15 8.48 -0.27 -0.34
C LEU A 15 7.09 -0.09 -0.95
N PHE A 16 6.94 0.85 -1.88
CA PHE A 16 5.68 1.05 -2.59
C PHE A 16 5.34 -0.12 -3.52
N ALA A 17 6.32 -0.67 -4.23
CA ALA A 17 6.12 -1.88 -5.04
C ALA A 17 5.71 -3.09 -4.17
N ALA A 18 6.32 -3.26 -2.99
CA ALA A 18 5.93 -4.28 -2.03
C ALA A 18 4.49 -4.08 -1.53
N PHE A 19 4.11 -2.84 -1.20
CA PHE A 19 2.74 -2.49 -0.81
C PHE A 19 1.74 -2.88 -1.90
N CYS A 20 1.98 -2.47 -3.16
CA CYS A 20 1.13 -2.84 -4.28
C CYS A 20 1.05 -4.36 -4.49
N SER A 21 2.14 -5.09 -4.28
CA SER A 21 2.14 -6.56 -4.38
C SER A 21 1.24 -7.21 -3.34
N VAL A 22 1.25 -6.70 -2.10
CA VAL A 22 0.38 -7.21 -1.02
C VAL A 22 -1.08 -6.90 -1.32
N GLU A 23 -1.40 -5.67 -1.71
CA GLU A 23 -2.77 -5.28 -2.10
C GLU A 23 -3.30 -6.12 -3.29
N ASN A 24 -2.46 -6.39 -4.28
CA ASN A 24 -2.81 -7.27 -5.39
C ASN A 24 -3.06 -8.72 -4.94
N ALA A 25 -2.28 -9.23 -3.98
CA ALA A 25 -2.51 -10.56 -3.41
C ALA A 25 -3.84 -10.62 -2.64
N ILE A 26 -4.16 -9.57 -1.86
CA ILE A 26 -5.46 -9.45 -1.17
C ILE A 26 -6.61 -9.50 -2.18
N ARG A 27 -6.53 -8.72 -3.26
CA ARG A 27 -7.54 -8.71 -4.32
C ARG A 27 -7.66 -10.07 -5.02
N LEU A 28 -6.55 -10.74 -5.28
CA LEU A 28 -6.57 -12.06 -5.91
C LEU A 28 -7.29 -13.10 -5.03
N VAL A 29 -7.00 -13.11 -3.73
CA VAL A 29 -7.68 -14.01 -2.78
C VAL A 29 -9.17 -13.65 -2.68
N GLN A 30 -9.52 -12.36 -2.67
CA GLN A 30 -10.91 -11.91 -2.69
C GLN A 30 -11.68 -12.41 -3.92
N GLU A 31 -11.03 -12.45 -5.09
CA GLU A 31 -11.66 -12.83 -6.35
C GLU A 31 -11.76 -14.36 -6.55
N GLN A 32 -10.84 -15.13 -5.96
CA GLN A 32 -10.64 -16.55 -6.30
C GLN A 32 -10.92 -17.52 -5.14
N CYS A 33 -10.96 -17.04 -3.90
CA CYS A 33 -11.12 -17.88 -2.72
C CYS A 33 -12.47 -17.65 -2.04
N SER A 34 -12.78 -18.50 -1.06
CA SER A 34 -13.98 -18.32 -0.23
C SER A 34 -13.87 -17.08 0.68
N ASP A 35 -15.00 -16.58 1.15
CA ASP A 35 -15.05 -15.45 2.09
C ASP A 35 -14.28 -15.74 3.39
N GLU A 36 -14.32 -16.98 3.89
CA GLU A 36 -13.59 -17.39 5.10
C GLU A 36 -12.07 -17.30 4.89
N GLU A 37 -11.58 -17.85 3.78
CA GLU A 37 -10.16 -17.78 3.40
C GLU A 37 -9.71 -16.33 3.17
N PHE A 38 -10.56 -15.53 2.52
CA PHE A 38 -10.30 -14.11 2.29
C PHE A 38 -10.19 -13.33 3.59
N VAL A 39 -11.13 -13.51 4.52
CA VAL A 39 -11.12 -12.80 5.81
C VAL A 39 -9.86 -13.16 6.61
N ALA A 40 -9.50 -14.45 6.68
CA ALA A 40 -8.28 -14.89 7.36
C ALA A 40 -7.02 -14.31 6.71
N PHE A 41 -6.92 -14.36 5.37
CA PHE A 41 -5.77 -13.85 4.63
C PHE A 41 -5.62 -12.33 4.74
N ARG A 42 -6.72 -11.60 4.53
CA ARG A 42 -6.74 -10.13 4.55
C ARG A 42 -6.28 -9.56 5.89
N ALA A 43 -6.58 -10.23 7.00
CA ALA A 43 -6.20 -9.75 8.33
C ALA A 43 -4.67 -9.62 8.48
N GLU A 44 -3.91 -10.62 8.05
CA GLU A 44 -2.44 -10.58 8.13
C GLU A 44 -1.82 -9.75 7.00
N ALA A 45 -2.30 -9.93 5.76
CA ALA A 45 -1.82 -9.16 4.62
C ALA A 45 -2.04 -7.65 4.81
N GLY A 46 -3.19 -7.25 5.37
CA GLY A 46 -3.49 -5.86 5.69
C GLY A 46 -2.55 -5.26 6.74
N LYS A 47 -2.08 -6.04 7.72
CA LYS A 47 -1.05 -5.57 8.67
C LYS A 47 0.27 -5.29 7.96
N VAL A 48 0.69 -6.17 7.05
CA VAL A 48 1.91 -5.98 6.25
C VAL A 48 1.80 -4.72 5.39
N ALA A 49 0.70 -4.57 4.65
CA ALA A 49 0.45 -3.36 3.84
C ALA A 49 0.47 -2.09 4.70
N GLY A 50 -0.17 -2.12 5.87
CA GLY A 50 -0.16 -1.01 6.83
C GLY A 50 1.25 -0.67 7.33
N SER A 51 2.06 -1.66 7.69
CA SER A 51 3.45 -1.46 8.12
C SER A 51 4.33 -0.86 7.02
N LEU A 52 4.17 -1.29 5.77
CA LEU A 52 4.86 -0.70 4.62
C LEU A 52 4.49 0.77 4.45
N TYR A 53 3.20 1.10 4.59
CA TYR A 53 2.73 2.48 4.50
C TYR A 53 3.27 3.38 5.62
N LEU A 54 3.41 2.84 6.84
CA LEU A 54 4.03 3.57 7.97
C LEU A 54 5.51 3.87 7.73
N LEU A 55 6.24 3.04 6.99
CA LEU A 55 7.63 3.31 6.60
C LEU A 55 7.70 4.36 5.48
N LEU A 56 6.74 4.33 4.55
CA LEU A 56 6.65 5.28 3.44
C LEU A 56 6.28 6.70 3.90
N GLY A 57 5.42 6.84 4.92
CA GLY A 57 4.92 8.13 5.41
C GLY A 57 6.04 9.14 5.77
N PRO A 58 7.02 8.79 6.62
CA PRO A 58 8.16 9.66 6.92
C PRO A 58 9.02 10.00 5.70
N LEU A 59 9.23 9.03 4.78
CA LEU A 59 9.99 9.24 3.55
C LEU A 59 9.32 10.28 2.65
N TRP A 60 8.00 10.15 2.44
CA TRP A 60 7.23 11.11 1.66
C TRP A 60 7.09 12.46 2.34
N LYS A 61 7.09 12.52 3.68
CA LYS A 61 7.14 13.79 4.41
C LYS A 61 8.47 14.52 4.19
N ALA A 62 9.58 13.79 4.15
CA ALA A 62 10.91 14.34 3.91
C ALA A 62 11.13 14.72 2.42
N TYR A 63 10.57 13.95 1.50
CA TYR A 63 10.69 14.13 0.05
C TYR A 63 9.30 14.02 -0.62
N PRO A 64 8.50 15.11 -0.60
CA PRO A 64 7.12 15.09 -1.08
C PRO A 64 6.96 14.74 -2.55
N ASP A 65 7.97 14.99 -3.38
CA ASP A 65 7.99 14.66 -4.80
C ASP A 65 8.09 13.15 -5.08
N LEU A 66 8.42 12.34 -4.07
CA LEU A 66 8.43 10.88 -4.17
C LEU A 66 7.09 10.23 -3.84
N ALA A 67 6.13 10.98 -3.28
CA ALA A 67 4.83 10.45 -2.96
C ALA A 67 4.06 10.10 -4.24
N PRO A 68 3.40 8.93 -4.30
CA PRO A 68 2.53 8.62 -5.43
C PRO A 68 1.44 9.70 -5.52
N PRO A 69 0.99 10.05 -6.75
CA PRO A 69 -0.16 10.92 -6.90
C PRO A 69 -1.31 10.33 -6.10
N LYS A 70 -2.02 11.18 -5.33
CA LYS A 70 -3.18 10.71 -4.58
C LYS A 70 -4.13 10.06 -5.58
N PRO A 71 -4.57 8.81 -5.34
CA PRO A 71 -5.65 8.27 -6.13
C PRO A 71 -6.82 9.24 -5.98
N ASP A 72 -7.32 9.73 -7.12
CA ASP A 72 -8.53 10.53 -7.17
C ASP A 72 -9.60 9.77 -6.38
N GLN A 73 -10.31 10.44 -5.46
CA GLN A 73 -11.19 9.80 -4.46
C GLN A 73 -12.35 8.96 -5.04
N ALA A 74 -12.39 8.74 -6.35
CA ALA A 74 -13.43 8.06 -7.09
C ALA A 74 -13.37 6.51 -7.08
N THR A 75 -12.39 5.87 -6.42
CA THR A 75 -12.26 4.39 -6.46
C THR A 75 -12.28 3.69 -5.10
N LEU A 76 -12.52 4.41 -4.00
CA LEU A 76 -12.93 3.73 -2.77
C LEU A 76 -14.43 3.41 -2.91
N PRO A 77 -14.85 2.13 -2.95
CA PRO A 77 -16.26 1.82 -2.86
C PRO A 77 -16.75 2.37 -1.51
N SER A 78 -17.62 3.38 -1.57
CA SER A 78 -18.42 3.82 -0.44
C SER A 78 -19.02 2.59 0.20
N LYS A 79 -18.70 2.34 1.48
CA LYS A 79 -19.56 1.51 2.31
C LYS A 79 -20.89 2.24 2.46
N GLU A 80 -21.81 2.01 1.53
CA GLU A 80 -23.24 2.17 1.78
C GLU A 80 -23.70 0.92 2.53
N GLY A 81 -24.31 1.14 3.69
CA GLY A 81 -24.96 0.09 4.47
C GLY A 81 -24.52 0.05 5.93
N SER A 82 -25.09 0.95 6.74
CA SER A 82 -25.97 0.52 7.85
C SER A 82 -26.78 1.69 8.39
#